data_AF-A0A841EPC4-F1
#
_entry.id   AF-A0A841EPC4-F1
#
_cell.length_a   1.000
_cell.length_b   1.000
_cell.length_c   1.000
_cell.angle_alpha   90.00
_cell.angle_beta   90.00
_cell.angle_gamma   90.00
#
_symmetry.space_group_name_H-M   'P 1'
#
loop_
_entity.id
_entity.type
_entity.pdbx_description
1 polymer ?
#
loop_
_entity_poly.entity_id
_entity_poly.type
_entity_poly.pdbx_seq_one_letter_code
_entity_poly.pdbx_strand_id
1 'polypeptide(L)'
;MKRVQIFVEGIADAKFLKDFVANTYKIDLQIGKVGSESANPDILIIDGKDKIPKVSNLFKENEINEIANIVIFDADNFAEENPKFIQYQTKYAIDDYFLLPNNQDDGDLETLLEQIINPEHQGIFDCWGGYEDCLRSYKDKRYTTPACKTKIYAYLEALLGESKNQKKKIKEAEREYQNPVHWNLKAPALNNLKTFLDKFWLNP
;
A
#
# COMPACT_ATOMS: atom_id res chain seq x y z
N MET A 1 -10.31 -20.71 10.59
CA MET A 1 -9.60 -19.63 9.87
C MET A 1 -9.72 -18.40 10.74
N LYS A 2 -8.61 -17.92 11.32
CA LYS A 2 -8.62 -16.74 12.19
C LYS A 2 -9.09 -15.54 11.36
N ARG A 3 -10.07 -14.77 11.85
CA ARG A 3 -10.47 -13.53 11.17
C ARG A 3 -9.30 -12.56 11.25
N VAL A 4 -9.08 -11.73 10.24
CA VAL A 4 -7.96 -10.78 10.21
C VAL A 4 -8.50 -9.37 10.08
N GLN A 5 -7.93 -8.44 10.84
CA GLN A 5 -8.09 -7.00 10.63
C GLN A 5 -6.73 -6.38 10.29
N ILE A 6 -6.70 -5.65 9.18
CA ILE A 6 -5.51 -5.01 8.62
C ILE A 6 -5.54 -3.53 8.97
N PHE A 7 -4.46 -3.00 9.53
CA PHE A 7 -4.31 -1.59 9.85
C PHE A 7 -3.32 -0.95 8.90
N VAL A 8 -3.70 0.17 8.29
CA VAL A 8 -2.92 0.85 7.24
C VAL A 8 -2.89 2.36 7.42
N GLU A 9 -1.94 3.02 6.74
CA GLU A 9 -1.76 4.47 6.81
C GLU A 9 -2.86 5.25 6.12
N GLY A 10 -3.15 4.91 4.86
CA GLY A 10 -3.99 5.70 3.99
C GLY A 10 -4.95 4.89 3.11
N ILE A 11 -5.74 5.65 2.34
CA ILE A 11 -6.74 5.08 1.43
C ILE A 11 -6.11 4.37 0.24
N ALA A 12 -4.91 4.78 -0.19
CA ALA A 12 -4.18 4.13 -1.27
C ALA A 12 -3.80 2.70 -0.89
N ASP A 13 -3.24 2.51 0.30
CA ASP A 13 -2.85 1.21 0.86
C ASP A 13 -4.07 0.31 1.02
N ALA A 14 -5.14 0.86 1.62
CA ALA A 14 -6.37 0.12 1.84
C ALA A 14 -6.97 -0.37 0.52
N LYS A 15 -7.04 0.50 -0.49
CA LYS A 15 -7.59 0.14 -1.80
C LYS A 15 -6.71 -0.88 -2.52
N PHE A 16 -5.40 -0.70 -2.48
CA PHE A 16 -4.45 -1.65 -3.07
C PHE A 16 -4.57 -3.03 -2.44
N LEU A 17 -4.53 -3.11 -1.11
CA LEU A 17 -4.63 -4.38 -0.38
C LEU A 17 -5.98 -5.06 -0.61
N LYS A 18 -7.09 -4.31 -0.58
CA LYS A 18 -8.43 -4.85 -0.92
C LYS A 18 -8.41 -5.51 -2.30
N ASP A 19 -7.90 -4.83 -3.32
CA ASP A 19 -7.85 -5.35 -4.69
C ASP A 19 -6.89 -6.53 -4.83
N PHE A 20 -5.71 -6.45 -4.22
CA PHE A 20 -4.72 -7.52 -4.22
C PHE A 20 -5.26 -8.79 -3.57
N VAL A 21 -5.93 -8.65 -2.43
CA VAL A 21 -6.54 -9.77 -1.68
C VAL A 21 -7.73 -10.36 -2.44
N ALA A 22 -8.59 -9.53 -3.01
CA ALA A 22 -9.70 -9.98 -3.85
C ALA A 22 -9.20 -10.76 -5.07
N ASN A 23 -8.14 -10.29 -5.72
CA ASN A 23 -7.55 -10.99 -6.86
C ASN A 23 -6.90 -12.32 -6.44
N THR A 24 -6.12 -12.33 -5.36
CA THR A 24 -5.25 -13.45 -4.96
C THR A 24 -6.01 -14.54 -4.20
N TYR A 25 -6.82 -14.15 -3.21
CA TYR A 25 -7.50 -15.07 -2.28
C TYR A 25 -9.00 -15.19 -2.52
N LYS A 26 -9.57 -14.40 -3.45
CA LYS A 26 -11.02 -14.35 -3.71
C LYS A 26 -11.84 -13.92 -2.49
N ILE A 27 -11.25 -13.04 -1.67
CA ILE A 27 -11.86 -12.46 -0.47
C ILE A 27 -12.12 -10.97 -0.73
N ASP A 28 -13.37 -10.53 -0.59
CA ASP A 28 -13.70 -9.11 -0.64
C ASP A 28 -13.63 -8.50 0.76
N LEU A 29 -12.69 -7.57 0.95
CA LEU A 29 -12.45 -6.91 2.23
C LEU A 29 -13.21 -5.57 2.31
N GLN A 30 -13.78 -5.27 3.47
CA GLN A 30 -14.41 -3.98 3.76
C GLN A 30 -13.37 -2.99 4.28
N ILE A 31 -13.33 -1.80 3.66
CA ILE A 31 -12.46 -0.70 4.10
C ILE A 31 -13.28 0.22 5.02
N GLY A 32 -12.69 0.59 6.15
CA GLY A 32 -13.20 1.63 7.04
C GLY A 32 -12.07 2.53 7.52
N LYS A 33 -12.46 3.58 8.22
CA LYS A 33 -11.53 4.56 8.81
C LYS A 33 -11.86 4.77 10.28
N VAL A 34 -10.83 4.96 11.12
CA VAL A 34 -11.03 5.26 12.55
C VAL A 34 -11.93 6.48 12.69
N GLY A 35 -12.95 6.37 13.53
CA GLY A 35 -13.94 7.42 13.77
C GLY A 35 -15.08 7.50 12.73
N SER A 36 -15.12 6.59 11.75
CA SER A 36 -16.29 6.43 10.87
C SER A 36 -17.28 5.40 11.41
N GLU A 37 -18.56 5.50 11.01
CA GLU A 37 -19.64 4.58 11.41
C GLU A 37 -19.54 3.18 10.76
N SER A 38 -18.44 2.87 10.07
CA SER A 38 -18.25 1.58 9.41
C SER A 38 -18.18 0.47 10.45
N ALA A 39 -19.19 -0.40 10.48
CA ALA A 39 -19.23 -1.52 11.41
C ALA A 39 -18.11 -2.52 11.07
N ASN A 40 -17.10 -2.62 11.94
CA ASN A 40 -16.04 -3.63 11.95
C ASN A 40 -15.41 -3.93 10.58
N PRO A 41 -14.70 -2.96 9.96
CA PRO A 41 -14.05 -3.15 8.68
C PRO A 41 -12.93 -4.19 8.77
N ASP A 42 -12.63 -4.87 7.67
CA ASP A 42 -11.50 -5.79 7.60
C ASP A 42 -10.18 -5.05 7.35
N ILE A 43 -10.22 -3.87 6.71
CA ILE A 43 -9.09 -2.94 6.60
C ILE A 43 -9.45 -1.61 7.27
N LEU A 44 -8.69 -1.21 8.28
CA LEU A 44 -8.88 0.03 9.03
C LEU A 44 -7.76 1.03 8.73
N ILE A 45 -8.14 2.18 8.17
CA ILE A 45 -7.24 3.32 7.95
C ILE A 45 -7.09 4.07 9.26
N ILE A 46 -5.85 4.22 9.74
CA ILE A 46 -5.56 4.87 11.03
C ILE A 46 -4.83 6.21 10.91
N ASP A 47 -4.53 6.70 9.71
CA ASP A 47 -3.88 8.01 9.44
C ASP A 47 -2.50 8.17 10.11
N GLY A 48 -1.61 7.20 9.89
CA GLY A 48 -0.19 7.29 10.24
C GLY A 48 0.23 6.56 11.52
N LYS A 49 1.54 6.28 11.64
CA LYS A 49 2.10 5.38 12.66
C LYS A 49 2.03 5.91 14.07
N ASP A 50 2.01 7.24 14.23
CA ASP A 50 1.81 7.90 15.53
C ASP A 50 0.42 7.63 16.14
N LYS A 51 -0.51 7.06 15.36
CA LYS A 51 -1.84 6.66 15.82
C LYS A 51 -1.92 5.22 16.31
N ILE A 52 -0.91 4.37 16.05
CA ILE A 52 -0.86 2.98 16.55
C ILE A 52 -1.14 2.91 18.08
N PRO A 53 -0.52 3.76 18.93
CA PRO A 53 -0.82 3.77 20.36
C PRO A 53 -2.28 4.10 20.69
N LYS A 54 -2.93 4.95 19.86
CA LYS A 54 -4.30 5.43 20.09
C LYS A 54 -5.35 4.38 19.73
N VAL A 55 -5.03 3.46 18.82
CA VAL A 55 -5.89 2.33 18.46
C VAL A 55 -5.57 1.06 19.26
N SER A 56 -4.72 1.14 20.28
CA SER A 56 -4.29 -0.03 21.06
C SER A 56 -5.42 -0.80 21.74
N ASN A 57 -6.54 -0.14 22.07
CA ASN A 57 -7.73 -0.81 22.59
C ASN A 57 -8.38 -1.72 21.54
N LEU A 58 -8.39 -1.32 20.26
CA LEU A 58 -8.91 -2.16 19.17
C LEU A 58 -8.08 -3.44 19.02
N PHE A 59 -6.75 -3.36 19.15
CA PHE A 59 -5.90 -4.56 19.12
C PHE A 59 -6.26 -5.54 20.24
N LYS A 60 -6.48 -5.04 21.46
CA LYS A 60 -6.88 -5.87 22.61
C LYS A 60 -8.28 -6.47 22.43
N GLU A 61 -9.22 -5.69 21.91
CA GLU A 61 -10.55 -6.19 21.58
C GLU A 61 -10.49 -7.28 20.52
N ASN A 62 -9.67 -7.11 19.50
CA ASN A 62 -9.43 -8.13 18.48
C ASN A 62 -8.80 -9.38 19.06
N GLU A 63 -7.81 -9.26 19.95
CA GLU A 63 -7.19 -10.40 20.64
C GLU A 63 -8.24 -11.20 21.44
N ILE A 64 -9.10 -10.53 22.21
CA ILE A 64 -10.21 -11.17 22.97
C ILE A 64 -11.19 -11.89 22.03
N ASN A 65 -11.43 -11.32 20.85
CA ASN A 65 -12.34 -11.86 19.84
C ASN A 65 -11.65 -12.83 18.86
N GLU A 66 -10.40 -13.22 19.13
CA GLU A 66 -9.60 -14.11 18.27
C GLU A 66 -9.44 -13.61 16.83
N ILE A 67 -9.36 -12.28 16.65
CA ILE A 67 -9.09 -11.60 15.37
C ILE A 67 -7.59 -11.26 15.32
N ALA A 68 -6.91 -11.65 14.24
CA ALA A 68 -5.51 -11.32 14.02
C ALA A 68 -5.37 -9.84 13.65
N ASN A 69 -4.51 -9.13 14.38
CA ASN A 69 -4.12 -7.76 14.12
C ASN A 69 -2.88 -7.75 13.24
N ILE A 70 -3.01 -7.30 11.99
CA ILE A 70 -1.85 -7.12 11.10
C ILE A 70 -1.68 -5.67 10.70
N VAL A 71 -0.44 -5.19 10.65
CA VAL A 71 -0.13 -3.80 10.31
C VAL A 71 0.67 -3.74 9.02
N ILE A 72 0.24 -2.95 8.05
CA ILE A 72 0.94 -2.79 6.75
C ILE A 72 1.15 -1.31 6.46
N PHE A 73 2.40 -0.87 6.55
CA PHE A 73 2.81 0.54 6.58
C PHE A 73 3.99 0.77 5.64
N ASP A 74 4.31 2.02 5.33
CA ASP A 74 5.49 2.33 4.50
C ASP A 74 6.77 2.12 5.31
N ALA A 75 7.82 1.61 4.67
CA ALA A 75 9.11 1.52 5.30
C ALA A 75 9.73 2.90 5.46
N ASP A 76 9.51 3.83 4.52
CA ASP A 76 10.24 5.10 4.32
C ASP A 76 11.77 4.88 4.29
N ASN A 77 12.32 4.61 5.47
CA ASN A 77 13.63 4.05 5.76
C ASN A 77 13.47 2.78 6.61
N PHE A 78 13.71 1.62 6.01
CA PHE A 78 13.48 0.31 6.63
C PHE A 78 14.33 0.12 7.90
N ALA A 79 15.59 0.55 7.86
CA ALA A 79 16.50 0.40 9.00
C ALA A 79 16.04 1.19 10.23
N GLU A 80 15.38 2.33 10.02
CA GLU A 80 14.82 3.16 11.08
C GLU A 80 13.43 2.70 11.54
N GLU A 81 12.58 2.25 10.62
CA GLU A 81 11.19 1.90 10.92
C GLU A 81 11.04 0.48 11.48
N ASN A 82 11.77 -0.49 10.94
CA ASN A 82 11.63 -1.90 11.35
C ASN A 82 11.79 -2.11 12.87
N PRO A 83 12.81 -1.52 13.56
CA PRO A 83 12.91 -1.63 15.02
C PRO A 83 11.71 -1.04 15.77
N LYS A 84 11.06 -0.01 15.24
CA LYS A 84 9.86 0.61 15.85
C LYS A 84 8.67 -0.35 15.77
N PHE A 85 8.48 -1.00 14.62
CA PHE A 85 7.41 -1.97 14.45
C PHE A 85 7.62 -3.25 15.27
N ILE A 86 8.86 -3.72 15.44
CA ILE A 86 9.18 -4.79 16.42
C ILE A 86 8.75 -4.39 17.84
N GLN A 87 9.03 -3.15 18.24
CA GLN A 87 8.59 -2.64 19.55
C GLN A 87 7.07 -2.53 19.63
N TYR A 88 6.40 -2.09 18.57
CA TYR A 88 4.94 -2.05 18.52
C TYR A 88 4.33 -3.45 18.62
N GLN A 89 4.89 -4.44 17.93
CA GLN A 89 4.46 -5.84 18.02
C GLN A 89 4.61 -6.41 19.43
N THR A 90 5.67 -6.03 20.14
CA THR A 90 5.87 -6.50 21.52
C THR A 90 4.96 -5.76 22.52
N LYS A 91 4.67 -4.48 22.26
CA LYS A 91 3.96 -3.59 23.20
C LYS A 91 2.44 -3.63 23.02
N TYR A 92 1.98 -3.89 21.81
CA TYR A 92 0.58 -3.93 21.42
C TYR A 92 0.27 -5.33 20.91
N ALA A 93 -0.99 -5.76 20.99
CA ALA A 93 -1.41 -7.09 20.54
C ALA A 93 -1.44 -7.21 19.00
N ILE A 94 -0.37 -6.80 18.32
CA ILE A 94 -0.18 -6.93 16.87
C ILE A 94 0.40 -8.32 16.62
N ASP A 95 -0.26 -9.14 15.81
CA ASP A 95 0.19 -10.50 15.49
C ASP A 95 1.37 -10.48 14.52
N ASP A 96 1.33 -9.64 13.49
CA ASP A 96 2.40 -9.52 12.49
C ASP A 96 2.38 -8.14 11.80
N TYR A 97 3.48 -7.76 11.15
CA TYR A 97 3.54 -6.52 10.37
C TYR A 97 4.34 -6.68 9.07
N PHE A 98 4.07 -5.80 8.12
CA PHE A 98 4.76 -5.72 6.85
C PHE A 98 5.09 -4.27 6.53
N LEU A 99 6.34 -4.00 6.17
CA LEU A 99 6.75 -2.69 5.68
C LEU A 99 6.83 -2.70 4.15
N LEU A 100 6.09 -1.82 3.49
CA LEU A 100 6.18 -1.63 2.04
C LEU A 100 7.55 -1.04 1.69
N PRO A 101 8.13 -1.42 0.53
CA PRO A 101 7.50 -2.17 -0.54
C PRO A 101 7.54 -3.70 -0.35
N ASN A 102 8.49 -4.22 0.41
CA ASN A 102 8.80 -5.66 0.40
C ASN A 102 9.34 -6.24 1.74
N ASN A 103 9.26 -5.47 2.82
CA ASN A 103 9.69 -5.82 4.19
C ASN A 103 11.21 -6.05 4.35
N GLN A 104 12.02 -5.38 3.54
CA GLN A 104 13.47 -5.46 3.60
C GLN A 104 14.17 -4.20 3.09
N ASP A 105 13.58 -3.50 2.12
CA ASP A 105 14.15 -2.32 1.47
C ASP A 105 13.40 -1.05 1.87
N ASP A 106 14.05 0.10 1.67
CA ASP A 106 13.43 1.41 1.80
C ASP A 106 12.33 1.60 0.75
N GLY A 107 11.32 2.40 1.10
CA GLY A 107 10.28 2.82 0.17
C GLY A 107 8.87 2.79 0.78
N ASP A 108 7.91 2.81 -0.13
CA ASP A 108 6.49 3.03 0.14
C ASP A 108 5.63 2.21 -0.83
N LEU A 109 4.31 2.37 -0.75
CA LEU A 109 3.37 1.80 -1.73
C LEU A 109 3.76 2.17 -3.16
N GLU A 110 4.03 3.45 -3.44
CA GLU A 110 4.39 3.90 -4.79
C GLU A 110 5.63 3.18 -5.34
N THR A 111 6.65 2.92 -4.50
CA THR A 111 7.85 2.15 -4.83
C THR A 111 7.51 0.72 -5.25
N LEU A 112 6.53 0.09 -4.58
CA LEU A 112 6.00 -1.21 -5.01
C LEU A 112 5.22 -1.09 -6.33
N LEU A 113 4.37 -0.06 -6.47
CA LEU A 113 3.55 0.16 -7.67
C LEU A 113 4.41 0.32 -8.93
N GLU A 114 5.56 0.98 -8.83
CA GLU A 114 6.52 1.11 -9.92
C GLU A 114 7.01 -0.25 -10.45
N GLN A 115 7.19 -1.23 -9.56
CA GLN A 115 7.70 -2.55 -9.92
C GLN A 115 6.63 -3.48 -10.48
N ILE A 116 5.37 -3.05 -10.47
CA ILE A 116 4.22 -3.86 -10.89
C ILE A 116 3.37 -3.17 -11.97
N ILE A 117 3.88 -2.15 -12.65
CA ILE A 117 3.21 -1.65 -13.85
C ILE A 117 3.12 -2.75 -14.92
N ASN A 118 2.18 -2.60 -15.85
CA ASN A 118 2.17 -3.46 -17.03
C ASN A 118 3.45 -3.19 -17.86
N PRO A 119 4.28 -4.20 -18.16
CA PRO A 119 5.51 -4.03 -18.94
C PRO A 119 5.32 -3.41 -20.32
N GLU A 120 4.14 -3.55 -20.93
CA GLU A 120 3.81 -2.89 -22.21
C GLU A 120 3.86 -1.36 -22.14
N HIS A 121 3.80 -0.80 -20.93
CA HIS A 121 3.79 0.64 -20.69
C HIS A 121 5.10 1.18 -20.11
N GLN A 122 6.17 0.36 -20.11
CA GLN A 122 7.50 0.76 -19.64
C GLN A 122 8.01 2.06 -20.27
N GLY A 123 7.68 2.31 -21.54
CA GLY A 123 8.05 3.54 -22.24
C GLY A 123 7.56 4.83 -21.55
N ILE A 124 6.45 4.80 -20.81
CA ILE A 124 5.97 5.95 -20.02
C ILE A 124 6.96 6.26 -18.89
N PHE A 125 7.43 5.23 -18.20
CA PHE A 125 8.41 5.36 -17.12
C PHE A 125 9.78 5.78 -17.65
N ASP A 126 10.18 5.30 -18.82
CA ASP A 126 11.43 5.70 -19.46
C ASP A 126 11.39 7.19 -19.85
N CYS A 127 10.27 7.66 -20.42
CA CYS A 127 10.05 9.08 -20.69
C CYS A 127 10.08 9.92 -19.40
N TRP A 128 9.47 9.42 -18.33
CA TRP A 128 9.51 10.09 -17.02
C TRP A 128 10.93 10.16 -16.47
N GLY A 129 11.70 9.08 -16.54
CA GLY A 129 13.11 9.06 -16.13
C GLY A 129 13.93 10.11 -16.88
N GLY A 130 13.75 10.21 -18.20
CA GLY A 130 14.38 11.26 -19.00
C GLY A 130 13.98 12.68 -18.59
N TYR A 131 12.71 12.88 -18.20
CA TYR A 131 12.25 14.15 -17.62
C TYR A 131 12.94 14.46 -16.28
N GLU A 132 13.00 13.51 -15.35
CA GLU A 132 13.68 13.69 -14.08
C GLU A 132 15.17 13.99 -14.25
N ASP A 133 15.84 13.29 -15.16
CA ASP A 133 17.25 13.50 -15.47
C ASP A 133 17.49 14.89 -16.06
N CYS A 134 16.58 15.35 -16.93
CA CYS A 134 16.60 16.72 -17.42
C CYS A 134 16.54 17.72 -16.27
N LEU A 135 15.62 17.56 -15.30
CA LEU A 135 15.53 18.43 -14.13
C LEU A 135 16.80 18.39 -13.27
N ARG A 136 17.34 17.19 -13.01
CA ARG A 136 18.56 16.99 -12.21
C ARG A 136 19.82 17.55 -12.88
N SER A 137 19.82 17.68 -14.21
CA SER A 137 20.97 18.23 -14.96
C SER A 137 21.27 19.70 -14.65
N TYR A 138 20.28 20.45 -14.12
CA TYR A 138 20.45 21.84 -13.72
C TYR A 138 21.19 21.94 -12.38
N LYS A 139 22.52 22.17 -12.44
CA LYS A 139 23.43 22.21 -11.27
C LYS A 139 23.08 23.26 -10.21
N ASP A 140 22.38 24.32 -10.59
CA ASP A 140 21.92 25.35 -9.66
C ASP A 140 20.66 24.95 -8.88
N LYS A 141 20.18 23.71 -9.05
CA LYS A 141 19.04 23.13 -8.35
C LYS A 141 17.77 24.01 -8.42
N ARG A 142 17.62 24.76 -9.52
CA ARG A 142 16.45 25.62 -9.74
C ARG A 142 15.15 24.83 -9.92
N TYR A 143 15.25 23.54 -10.24
CA TYR A 143 14.11 22.65 -10.40
C TYR A 143 14.14 21.53 -9.37
N THR A 144 12.96 21.13 -8.93
CA THR A 144 12.75 20.03 -8.00
C THR A 144 12.26 18.81 -8.76
N THR A 145 12.89 17.66 -8.57
CA THR A 145 12.38 16.39 -9.08
C THR A 145 11.03 16.08 -8.40
N PRO A 146 9.98 15.73 -9.17
CA PRO A 146 8.70 15.40 -8.56
C PRO A 146 8.78 14.17 -7.65
N ALA A 147 7.81 14.03 -6.74
CA ALA A 147 7.69 12.87 -5.88
C ALA A 147 7.25 11.61 -6.65
N CYS A 148 7.58 10.43 -6.12
CA CYS A 148 7.20 9.11 -6.64
C CYS A 148 5.69 9.01 -6.93
N LYS A 149 4.87 9.54 -6.02
CA LYS A 149 3.42 9.64 -6.17
C LYS A 149 2.96 10.36 -7.45
N THR A 150 3.68 11.39 -7.87
CA THR A 150 3.37 12.12 -9.10
C THR A 150 3.66 11.27 -10.34
N LYS A 151 4.68 10.42 -10.29
CA LYS A 151 4.99 9.49 -11.38
C LYS A 151 3.89 8.45 -11.58
N ILE A 152 3.39 7.86 -10.49
CA ILE A 152 2.24 6.93 -10.55
C ILE A 152 0.96 7.64 -11.04
N TYR A 153 0.74 8.88 -10.62
CA TYR A 153 -0.36 9.69 -11.14
C TYR A 153 -0.22 9.93 -12.66
N ALA A 154 0.96 10.34 -13.11
CA ALA A 154 1.25 10.61 -14.52
C ALA A 154 1.13 9.35 -15.39
N TYR A 155 1.56 8.20 -14.87
CA TYR A 155 1.37 6.91 -15.50
C TYR A 155 -0.09 6.61 -15.77
N LEU A 156 -0.94 6.72 -14.74
CA LEU A 156 -2.37 6.51 -14.88
C LEU A 156 -3.03 7.58 -15.77
N GLU A 157 -2.59 8.84 -15.70
CA GLU A 157 -3.10 9.91 -16.57
C GLU A 157 -2.72 9.70 -18.04
N ALA A 158 -1.59 9.07 -18.34
CA ALA A 158 -1.21 8.75 -19.71
C ALA A 158 -2.04 7.58 -20.30
N LEU A 159 -2.49 6.65 -19.45
CA LEU A 159 -3.33 5.52 -19.86
C LEU A 159 -4.82 5.88 -19.90
N LEU A 160 -5.26 6.74 -19.00
CA LEU A 160 -6.66 7.12 -18.83
C LEU A 160 -6.91 8.47 -19.51
N GLY A 161 -7.90 8.53 -20.40
CA GLY A 161 -8.18 9.75 -21.16
C GLY A 161 -8.57 10.97 -20.32
N GLU A 162 -8.74 12.12 -20.97
CA GLU A 162 -8.88 13.43 -20.29
C GLU A 162 -10.23 13.69 -19.61
N SER A 163 -11.24 12.83 -19.85
CA SER A 163 -12.59 13.07 -19.32
C SER A 163 -12.63 13.03 -17.78
N LYS A 164 -13.57 13.76 -17.18
CA LYS A 164 -13.76 13.79 -15.72
C LYS A 164 -13.91 12.40 -15.10
N ASN A 165 -14.61 11.49 -15.78
CA ASN A 165 -14.81 10.13 -15.30
C ASN A 165 -13.50 9.33 -15.29
N GLN A 166 -12.66 9.51 -16.30
CA GLN A 166 -11.35 8.87 -16.38
C GLN A 166 -10.39 9.43 -15.33
N LYS A 167 -10.37 10.76 -15.14
CA LYS A 167 -9.60 11.39 -14.05
C LYS A 167 -10.03 10.93 -12.66
N LYS A 168 -11.30 10.56 -12.47
CA LYS A 168 -11.77 9.99 -11.20
C LYS A 168 -11.05 8.67 -10.88
N LYS A 169 -10.81 7.80 -11.87
CA LYS A 169 -10.14 6.50 -11.72
C LYS A 169 -8.65 6.60 -11.33
N ILE A 170 -8.04 7.77 -11.49
CA ILE A 170 -6.64 8.01 -11.08
C ILE A 170 -6.55 8.19 -9.54
N LYS A 171 -7.64 8.68 -8.92
CA LYS A 171 -7.68 8.92 -7.47
C LYS A 171 -7.51 7.61 -6.73
N GLU A 172 -6.75 7.64 -5.64
CA GLU A 172 -6.34 6.47 -4.86
C GLU A 172 -7.48 5.52 -4.50
N ALA A 173 -8.61 6.07 -4.03
CA ALA A 173 -9.80 5.29 -3.66
C ALA A 173 -10.47 4.56 -4.83
N GLU A 174 -10.22 5.02 -6.06
CA GLU A 174 -10.90 4.60 -7.29
C GLU A 174 -9.94 3.88 -8.25
N ARG A 175 -8.65 3.75 -7.90
CA ARG A 175 -7.67 3.03 -8.71
C ARG A 175 -8.10 1.58 -8.87
N GLU A 176 -8.13 1.13 -10.12
CA GLU A 176 -8.48 -0.24 -10.51
C GLU A 176 -7.21 -1.10 -10.53
N TYR A 177 -6.72 -1.55 -9.36
CA TYR A 177 -5.47 -2.33 -9.29
C TYR A 177 -5.58 -3.71 -9.94
N GLN A 178 -6.80 -4.23 -10.07
CA GLN A 178 -7.07 -5.50 -10.75
C GLN A 178 -7.07 -5.38 -12.29
N ASN A 179 -6.96 -4.18 -12.85
CA ASN A 179 -6.93 -4.00 -14.30
C ASN A 179 -5.55 -4.42 -14.86
N PRO A 180 -5.46 -5.54 -15.61
CA PRO A 180 -4.19 -6.05 -16.11
C PRO A 180 -3.56 -5.15 -17.19
N VAL A 181 -4.34 -4.24 -17.79
CA VAL A 181 -3.81 -3.23 -18.69
C VAL A 181 -2.90 -2.27 -17.92
N HIS A 182 -3.23 -1.96 -16.66
CA HIS A 182 -2.46 -1.01 -15.87
C HIS A 182 -1.42 -1.70 -14.98
N TRP A 183 -1.71 -2.90 -14.45
CA TRP A 183 -0.92 -3.50 -13.37
C TRP A 183 -0.68 -4.99 -13.60
N ASN A 184 0.52 -5.45 -13.25
CA ASN A 184 0.91 -6.84 -13.18
C ASN A 184 0.86 -7.34 -11.73
N LEU A 185 -0.33 -7.75 -11.26
CA LEU A 185 -0.48 -8.35 -9.92
C LEU A 185 0.19 -9.74 -9.74
N LYS A 186 0.87 -10.24 -10.78
CA LYS A 186 1.69 -11.46 -10.74
C LYS A 186 3.19 -11.16 -10.74
N ALA A 187 3.58 -9.89 -10.68
CA ALA A 187 4.97 -9.48 -10.68
C ALA A 187 5.72 -10.06 -9.46
N PRO A 188 6.99 -10.48 -9.62
CA PRO A 188 7.79 -11.02 -8.51
C PRO A 188 7.93 -10.07 -7.31
N ALA A 189 7.82 -8.76 -7.53
CA ALA A 189 7.84 -7.75 -6.46
C ALA A 189 6.76 -7.98 -5.39
N LEU A 190 5.65 -8.65 -5.73
CA LEU A 190 4.56 -8.96 -4.79
C LEU A 190 4.79 -10.25 -3.99
N ASN A 191 5.85 -11.00 -4.25
CA ASN A 191 6.07 -12.30 -3.61
C ASN A 191 6.21 -12.19 -2.09
N ASN A 192 6.89 -11.16 -1.58
CA ASN A 192 7.07 -10.96 -0.15
C ASN A 192 5.73 -10.63 0.54
N LEU A 193 4.95 -9.71 -0.04
CA LEU A 193 3.61 -9.38 0.46
C LEU A 193 2.68 -10.59 0.40
N LYS A 194 2.71 -11.36 -0.69
CA LYS A 194 1.93 -12.59 -0.82
C LYS A 194 2.32 -13.60 0.26
N THR A 195 3.62 -13.87 0.42
CA THR A 195 4.12 -14.83 1.42
C THR A 195 3.74 -14.41 2.84
N PHE A 196 3.77 -13.11 3.13
CA PHE A 196 3.30 -12.57 4.40
C PHE A 196 1.80 -12.85 4.61
N LEU A 197 0.95 -12.54 3.61
CA LEU A 197 -0.50 -12.71 3.69
C LEU A 197 -0.96 -14.17 3.65
N ASP A 198 -0.19 -15.07 3.03
CA ASP A 198 -0.47 -16.51 2.96
C ASP A 198 -0.60 -17.13 4.37
N LYS A 199 0.09 -16.59 5.38
CA LYS A 199 0.00 -17.01 6.79
C LYS A 199 -1.41 -16.90 7.37
N PHE A 200 -2.27 -16.05 6.80
CA PHE A 200 -3.57 -15.72 7.36
C PHE A 200 -4.74 -16.36 6.61
N TRP A 201 -4.58 -16.61 5.31
CA TRP A 201 -5.67 -17.12 4.46
C TRP A 201 -5.40 -18.46 3.80
N LEU A 202 -4.14 -18.92 3.71
CA LEU A 202 -3.79 -20.23 3.14
C LEU A 202 -3.21 -21.21 4.15
N ASN A 203 -2.45 -20.72 5.14
CA ASN A 203 -1.87 -21.53 6.22
C ASN A 203 -2.38 -21.08 7.61
N PRO A 204 -3.71 -21.07 7.84
CA PRO A 204 -4.31 -20.50 9.05
C PRO A 204 -4.16 -21.36 10.31
#